data_AF-A0A540W5F4-F1
#
_entry.id   AF-A0A540W5F4-F1
#
_cell.length_a   1.000
_cell.length_b   1.000
_cell.length_c   1.000
_cell.angle_alpha   90.00
_cell.angle_beta   90.00
_cell.angle_gamma   90.00
#
_symmetry.space_group_name_H-M   'P 1'
#
loop_
_entity.id
_entity.type
_entity.pdbx_description
1 polymer ?
#
loop_
_entity_poly.entity_id
_entity_poly.type
_entity_poly.pdbx_seq_one_letter_code
_entity_poly.pdbx_strand_id
1 'polypeptide(L)'
;MSRHFGFVAAGVASAALALTAFGATAASAAPSAGDCGGNPYHLRVVQAIDVSASGKSLIGQNTKYTCGDDDGQFIPVGKPKKFTFAPGAKAFLLNRVHDQQVSVTDLLQRVHACKANPGAVQYPASCRSQYVITVNKTGAITTIAQRYQP
;
A
#
# COMPACT_ATOMS: atom_id res chain seq x y z
N MET A 1 -42.85 45.02 7.18
CA MET A 1 -43.59 44.30 6.12
C MET A 1 -42.64 43.97 4.99
N SER A 2 -42.84 42.79 4.45
CA SER A 2 -42.08 42.06 3.43
C SER A 2 -41.99 42.75 2.06
N ARG A 3 -40.86 42.47 1.35
CA ARG A 3 -40.73 42.25 -0.12
C ARG A 3 -40.76 43.49 -1.04
N HIS A 4 -40.16 43.55 -2.23
CA HIS A 4 -39.27 42.73 -3.07
C HIS A 4 -38.92 43.63 -4.26
N PHE A 5 -37.68 43.65 -4.75
CA PHE A 5 -37.33 43.92 -6.16
C PHE A 5 -35.99 43.16 -6.37
N GLY A 6 -35.85 42.17 -7.25
CA GLY A 6 -36.21 42.15 -8.66
C GLY A 6 -34.90 42.28 -9.44
N PHE A 7 -34.24 41.16 -9.76
CA PHE A 7 -32.98 41.15 -10.52
C PHE A 7 -33.20 40.55 -11.91
N VAL A 8 -32.97 41.39 -12.92
CA VAL A 8 -32.82 41.04 -14.34
C VAL A 8 -31.35 40.64 -14.56
N ALA A 9 -31.15 39.52 -15.24
CA ALA A 9 -29.86 39.06 -15.71
C ALA A 9 -29.54 39.63 -17.10
N ALA A 10 -28.29 40.05 -17.33
CA ALA A 10 -27.48 39.76 -18.51
C ALA A 10 -26.30 40.75 -18.61
N GLY A 11 -25.08 40.26 -18.82
CA GLY A 11 -23.98 41.10 -19.31
C GLY A 11 -22.57 40.73 -18.81
N VAL A 12 -21.98 39.76 -19.50
CA VAL A 12 -20.55 39.41 -19.63
C VAL A 12 -19.49 40.50 -19.40
N ALA A 13 -18.42 40.17 -18.66
CA ALA A 13 -17.02 40.36 -19.09
C ALA A 13 -16.03 39.74 -18.07
N SER A 14 -15.01 39.06 -18.61
CA SER A 14 -13.95 38.33 -17.94
C SER A 14 -13.01 39.18 -17.07
N ALA A 15 -12.66 38.70 -15.88
CA ALA A 15 -11.29 38.76 -15.35
C ALA A 15 -11.13 37.82 -14.14
N ALA A 16 -9.96 37.18 -14.09
CA ALA A 16 -9.53 36.12 -13.20
C ALA A 16 -9.73 36.38 -11.70
N LEU A 17 -10.12 35.33 -10.97
CA LEU A 17 -9.58 35.07 -9.64
C LEU A 17 -9.42 33.56 -9.43
N ALA A 18 -8.18 33.20 -9.16
CA ALA A 18 -7.70 31.87 -8.85
C ALA A 18 -8.39 31.30 -7.61
N LEU A 19 -8.97 30.11 -7.74
CA LEU A 19 -9.34 29.23 -6.62
C LEU A 19 -9.57 27.80 -7.10
N THR A 20 -8.49 27.04 -7.21
CA THR A 20 -8.53 25.57 -7.08
C THR A 20 -7.29 25.18 -6.27
N ALA A 21 -7.44 25.19 -4.95
CA ALA A 21 -7.77 23.98 -4.19
C ALA A 21 -6.60 22.97 -4.20
N PHE A 22 -5.79 23.13 -3.16
CA PHE A 22 -4.99 22.16 -2.44
C PHE A 22 -5.19 20.69 -2.84
N GLY A 23 -4.06 20.05 -3.15
CA GLY A 23 -3.85 18.64 -2.87
C GLY A 23 -4.52 17.69 -3.84
N ALA A 24 -3.98 17.61 -5.06
CA ALA A 24 -4.12 16.41 -5.86
C ALA A 24 -3.44 15.25 -5.10
N THR A 25 -4.23 14.52 -4.32
CA THR A 25 -3.91 13.16 -3.89
C THR A 25 -3.40 12.42 -5.12
N ALA A 26 -2.17 11.91 -5.02
CA ALA A 26 -1.58 11.06 -6.04
C ALA A 26 -2.57 9.92 -6.36
N ALA A 27 -3.30 10.09 -7.47
CA ALA A 27 -4.06 9.04 -8.07
C ALA A 27 -3.10 7.89 -8.30
N SER A 28 -3.46 6.71 -7.78
CA SER A 28 -2.67 5.51 -7.99
C SER A 28 -2.53 5.32 -9.49
N ALA A 29 -1.30 5.38 -9.99
CA ALA A 29 -1.00 5.25 -11.41
C ALA A 29 -1.73 4.02 -11.95
N ALA A 30 -2.60 4.24 -12.95
CA ALA A 30 -3.23 3.16 -13.67
C ALA A 30 -2.15 2.30 -14.35
N PRO A 31 -2.30 0.96 -14.35
CA PRO A 31 -1.32 0.06 -14.96
C PRO A 31 -1.11 0.39 -16.44
N SER A 32 0.14 0.54 -16.84
CA SER A 32 0.57 0.89 -18.19
C SER A 32 0.76 -0.38 -19.03
N ALA A 33 0.26 -0.37 -20.27
CA ALA A 33 -0.02 -1.45 -21.23
C ALA A 33 1.03 -2.57 -21.53
N GLY A 34 2.06 -2.77 -20.70
CA GLY A 34 2.87 -4.00 -20.64
C GLY A 34 2.44 -4.98 -19.54
N ASP A 35 1.31 -4.73 -18.89
CA ASP A 35 0.67 -5.61 -17.91
C ASP A 35 -0.15 -6.67 -18.63
N CYS A 36 0.30 -7.93 -18.68
CA CYS A 36 -0.55 -9.04 -19.12
C CYS A 36 -1.76 -9.12 -18.18
N GLY A 37 -2.91 -8.58 -18.60
CA GLY A 37 -4.21 -8.81 -17.97
C GLY A 37 -4.34 -8.47 -16.48
N GLY A 38 -3.45 -7.68 -15.88
CA GLY A 38 -3.50 -7.39 -14.43
C GLY A 38 -3.34 -8.64 -13.54
N ASN A 39 -3.17 -8.41 -12.24
CA ASN A 39 -3.12 -9.50 -11.26
C ASN A 39 -4.46 -10.26 -11.21
N PRO A 40 -4.52 -11.56 -11.59
CA PRO A 40 -5.78 -12.32 -11.63
C PRO A 40 -6.42 -12.50 -10.25
N TYR A 41 -5.65 -12.30 -9.18
CA TYR A 41 -6.10 -12.40 -7.80
C TYR A 41 -6.46 -11.05 -7.17
N HIS A 42 -6.32 -9.95 -7.92
CA HIS A 42 -6.54 -8.57 -7.43
C HIS A 42 -5.83 -8.25 -6.09
N LEU A 43 -4.76 -8.98 -5.77
CA LEU A 43 -3.94 -8.79 -4.58
C LEU A 43 -3.12 -7.52 -4.68
N ARG A 44 -3.04 -6.80 -3.57
CA ARG A 44 -2.09 -5.71 -3.39
C ARG A 44 -0.89 -6.23 -2.64
N VAL A 45 0.24 -6.32 -3.32
CA VAL A 45 1.49 -6.84 -2.75
C VAL A 45 2.48 -5.71 -2.52
N VAL A 46 3.14 -5.74 -1.37
CA VAL A 46 4.23 -4.82 -1.02
C VAL A 46 5.49 -5.61 -0.72
N GLN A 47 6.60 -5.03 -1.13
CA GLN A 47 7.94 -5.51 -0.84
C GLN A 47 8.44 -4.75 0.40
N ALA A 48 8.42 -5.40 1.56
CA ALA A 48 9.02 -4.88 2.78
C ALA A 48 10.54 -4.76 2.64
N ILE A 49 11.08 -3.65 3.11
CA ILE A 49 12.51 -3.31 3.08
C ILE A 49 13.02 -3.13 4.50
N ASP A 50 12.27 -2.40 5.33
CA ASP A 50 12.64 -2.10 6.71
C ASP A 50 11.41 -1.65 7.53
N VAL A 51 11.66 -1.21 8.76
CA VAL A 51 10.72 -0.53 9.63
C VAL A 51 11.17 0.93 9.79
N SER A 52 10.23 1.85 9.99
CA SER A 52 10.55 3.25 10.28
C SER A 52 11.36 3.36 11.58
N ALA A 53 12.13 4.42 11.75
CA ALA A 53 12.86 4.69 13.01
C ALA A 53 11.99 4.64 14.27
N SER A 54 10.69 4.98 14.16
CA SER A 54 9.74 4.90 15.27
C SER A 54 9.30 3.48 15.64
N GLY A 55 9.63 2.46 14.83
CA GLY A 55 9.17 1.08 15.03
C GLY A 55 7.69 0.82 14.70
N LYS A 56 6.92 1.84 14.30
CA LYS A 56 5.44 1.76 14.18
C LYS A 56 4.92 1.68 12.73
N SER A 57 5.80 1.67 11.75
CA SER A 57 5.42 1.73 10.33
C SER A 57 6.35 0.89 9.49
N LEU A 58 5.80 0.24 8.48
CA LEU A 58 6.57 -0.54 7.51
C LEU A 58 7.17 0.40 6.47
N ILE A 59 8.43 0.20 6.11
CA ILE A 59 9.06 0.82 4.95
C ILE A 59 9.13 -0.24 3.87
N GLY A 60 8.55 0.06 2.70
CA GLY A 60 8.54 -0.88 1.59
C GLY A 60 8.27 -0.23 0.25
N GLN A 61 8.29 -1.03 -0.81
CA GLN A 61 7.92 -0.63 -2.16
C GLN A 61 6.58 -1.25 -2.55
N ASN A 62 5.82 -0.54 -3.39
CA ASN A 62 4.73 -1.18 -4.12
C ASN A 62 5.31 -2.22 -5.08
N THR A 63 4.51 -3.20 -5.47
CA THR A 63 4.90 -4.15 -6.52
C THR A 63 3.96 -4.03 -7.72
N LYS A 64 4.45 -4.42 -8.89
CA LYS A 64 3.70 -4.60 -10.13
C LYS A 64 3.69 -6.09 -10.46
N TYR A 65 2.54 -6.61 -10.89
CA TYR A 65 2.45 -7.98 -11.37
C TYR A 65 2.91 -8.04 -12.83
N THR A 66 3.85 -8.93 -13.14
CA THR A 66 4.39 -9.13 -14.48
C THR A 66 4.27 -10.60 -14.83
N CYS A 67 3.63 -10.92 -15.95
CA CYS A 67 3.66 -12.28 -16.48
C CYS A 67 4.98 -12.47 -17.23
N GLY A 68 5.90 -13.26 -16.65
CA GLY A 68 7.00 -13.86 -17.41
C GLY A 68 6.56 -15.19 -18.01
N ASP A 69 7.45 -15.84 -18.76
CA ASP A 69 7.22 -17.16 -19.35
C ASP A 69 7.00 -18.28 -18.30
N ASP A 70 7.49 -18.09 -17.06
CA ASP A 70 7.50 -19.07 -15.96
C ASP A 70 6.63 -18.66 -14.75
N ASP A 71 5.34 -18.36 -14.96
CA ASP A 71 4.39 -17.85 -13.96
C ASP A 71 4.59 -16.38 -13.55
N GLY A 72 3.48 -15.65 -13.41
CA GLY A 72 3.55 -14.23 -13.11
C GLY A 72 4.12 -13.90 -11.73
N GLN A 73 4.96 -12.87 -11.69
CA GLN A 73 5.73 -12.45 -10.52
C GLN A 73 5.36 -11.03 -10.08
N PHE A 74 5.58 -10.72 -8.80
CA PHE A 74 5.46 -9.37 -8.27
C PHE A 74 6.84 -8.74 -8.19
N ILE A 75 7.09 -7.72 -9.03
CA ILE A 75 8.36 -7.00 -9.07
C ILE A 75 8.19 -5.67 -8.32
N PRO A 76 9.10 -5.30 -7.40
CA PRO A 76 9.04 -4.00 -6.74
C PRO A 76 9.16 -2.86 -7.76
N VAL A 77 8.30 -1.85 -7.62
CA VAL A 77 8.27 -0.68 -8.49
C VAL A 77 8.22 0.62 -7.70
N GLY A 78 8.90 1.63 -8.21
CA GLY A 78 8.95 2.97 -7.62
C GLY A 78 9.84 3.07 -6.38
N LYS A 79 9.73 4.22 -5.70
CA LYS A 79 10.56 4.53 -4.53
C LYS A 79 9.99 3.90 -3.24
N PRO A 80 10.84 3.52 -2.28
CA PRO A 80 10.38 3.11 -0.95
C PRO A 80 9.51 4.17 -0.30
N LYS A 81 8.45 3.74 0.38
CA LYS A 81 7.54 4.60 1.11
C LYS A 81 7.14 4.01 2.45
N LYS A 82 6.63 4.87 3.32
CA LYS A 82 6.10 4.49 4.62
C LYS A 82 4.66 4.01 4.49
N PHE A 83 4.37 2.85 5.07
CA PHE A 83 3.02 2.32 5.24
C PHE A 83 2.67 2.33 6.72
N THR A 84 1.50 2.88 7.03
CA THR A 84 0.95 2.92 8.39
C THR A 84 -0.11 1.84 8.56
N PHE A 85 -0.30 1.41 9.80
CA PHE A 85 -1.31 0.42 10.16
C PHE A 85 -2.54 1.14 10.73
N ALA A 86 -3.72 0.66 10.35
CA ALA A 86 -4.96 1.07 10.98
C ALA A 86 -5.02 0.53 12.42
N PRO A 87 -5.78 1.18 13.32
CA PRO A 87 -6.06 0.61 14.64
C PRO A 87 -6.68 -0.79 14.50
N GLY A 88 -6.16 -1.76 15.25
CA GLY A 88 -6.63 -3.15 15.20
C GLY A 88 -6.25 -3.92 13.92
N ALA A 89 -5.25 -3.43 13.17
CA ALA A 89 -4.75 -4.15 12.01
C ALA A 89 -4.29 -5.57 12.38
N LYS A 90 -4.60 -6.54 11.50
CA LYS A 90 -4.22 -7.93 11.68
C LYS A 90 -2.96 -8.24 10.89
N ALA A 91 -2.01 -8.93 11.51
CA ALA A 91 -0.79 -9.39 10.87
C ALA A 91 -0.77 -10.92 10.85
N PHE A 92 -0.33 -11.49 9.72
CA PHE A 92 -0.21 -12.93 9.52
C PHE A 92 1.18 -13.23 8.99
N LEU A 93 1.87 -14.16 9.64
CA LEU A 93 3.15 -14.69 9.20
C LEU A 93 2.96 -16.12 8.75
N LEU A 94 3.71 -16.52 7.72
CA LEU A 94 3.70 -17.90 7.27
C LEU A 94 4.46 -18.78 8.25
N ASN A 95 3.78 -19.81 8.73
CA ASN A 95 4.36 -20.93 9.44
C ASN A 95 4.18 -22.18 8.57
N ARG A 96 5.23 -22.54 7.83
CA ARG A 96 5.19 -23.55 6.76
C ARG A 96 4.21 -23.16 5.64
N VAL A 97 3.01 -23.73 5.66
CA VAL A 97 1.92 -23.54 4.69
C VAL A 97 0.68 -22.88 5.31
N HIS A 98 0.74 -22.54 6.60
CA HIS A 98 -0.38 -21.95 7.32
C HIS A 98 -0.07 -20.52 7.76
N ASP A 99 -1.08 -19.66 7.67
CA ASP A 99 -1.02 -18.32 8.21
C ASP A 99 -1.21 -18.35 9.72
N GLN A 100 -0.20 -17.88 10.45
CA GLN A 100 -0.28 -17.67 11.89
C GLN A 100 -0.51 -16.18 12.16
N GLN A 101 -1.61 -15.88 12.84
CA GLN A 101 -1.87 -14.51 13.28
C GLN A 101 -0.84 -14.10 14.35
N VAL A 102 -0.25 -12.93 14.17
CA VAL A 102 0.69 -12.30 15.11
C VAL A 102 0.31 -10.85 15.35
N SER A 103 0.95 -10.19 16.31
CA SER A 103 0.80 -8.75 16.46
C SER A 103 1.54 -8.01 15.33
N VAL A 104 1.09 -6.80 15.00
CA VAL A 104 1.82 -5.93 14.05
C VAL A 104 3.23 -5.62 14.55
N THR A 105 3.40 -5.49 15.86
CA THR A 105 4.71 -5.26 16.49
C THR A 105 5.66 -6.43 16.21
N ASP A 106 5.22 -7.67 16.39
CA ASP A 106 6.04 -8.86 16.14
C ASP A 106 6.44 -8.96 14.66
N LEU A 107 5.50 -8.65 13.75
CA LEU A 107 5.79 -8.60 12.32
C LEU A 107 6.87 -7.57 12.01
N LEU A 108 6.77 -6.36 12.57
CA LEU A 108 7.75 -5.29 12.33
C LEU A 108 9.12 -5.65 12.91
N GLN A 109 9.16 -6.17 14.14
CA GLN A 109 10.41 -6.67 14.73
C GLN A 109 11.06 -7.73 13.85
N ARG A 110 10.27 -8.62 13.26
CA ARG A 110 10.77 -9.63 12.33
C ARG A 110 11.28 -9.05 11.01
N VAL A 111 10.57 -8.09 10.41
CA VAL A 111 11.05 -7.39 9.21
C VAL A 111 12.40 -6.72 9.49
N HIS A 112 12.53 -6.07 10.65
CA HIS A 112 13.78 -5.44 11.06
C HIS A 112 14.89 -6.46 11.29
N ALA A 113 14.60 -7.56 11.99
CA ALA A 113 15.56 -8.65 12.22
C ALA A 113 16.03 -9.29 10.90
N CYS A 114 15.12 -9.51 9.94
CA CYS A 114 15.46 -10.01 8.62
C CYS A 114 16.37 -9.09 7.82
N LYS A 115 16.21 -7.77 7.97
CA LYS A 115 17.14 -6.80 7.36
C LYS A 115 18.51 -6.83 8.04
N ALA A 116 18.52 -6.84 9.37
CA ALA A 116 19.76 -6.71 10.15
C ALA A 116 20.63 -7.98 10.07
N ASN A 117 20.01 -9.16 10.15
CA ASN A 117 20.72 -10.43 10.06
C ASN A 117 19.77 -11.52 9.51
N PRO A 118 19.70 -11.69 8.18
CA PRO A 118 18.80 -12.67 7.56
C PRO A 118 19.10 -14.11 7.98
N GLY A 119 20.34 -14.42 8.35
CA GLY A 119 20.76 -15.75 8.82
C GLY A 119 20.38 -16.07 10.26
N ALA A 120 19.99 -15.06 11.06
CA ALA A 120 19.55 -15.26 12.44
C ALA A 120 18.06 -15.63 12.55
N VAL A 121 17.29 -15.49 11.47
CA VAL A 121 15.86 -15.80 11.45
C VAL A 121 15.67 -17.28 11.17
N GLN A 122 15.41 -18.05 12.22
CA GLN A 122 15.23 -19.50 12.13
C GLN A 122 13.81 -19.91 11.71
N TYR A 123 13.74 -21.03 11.01
CA TYR A 123 12.51 -21.71 10.58
C TYR A 123 11.50 -21.87 11.74
N PRO A 124 10.17 -21.77 11.52
CA PRO A 124 9.43 -21.72 10.25
C PRO A 124 9.39 -20.33 9.58
N ALA A 125 10.04 -19.36 10.20
CA ALA A 125 10.19 -18.02 9.65
C ALA A 125 11.12 -18.05 8.44
N SER A 126 10.63 -17.58 7.29
CA SER A 126 11.52 -17.19 6.20
C SER A 126 11.58 -15.68 6.14
N CYS A 127 12.75 -15.11 5.80
CA CYS A 127 12.88 -13.69 5.48
C CYS A 127 12.28 -13.36 4.11
N ARG A 128 11.10 -13.91 3.82
CA ARG A 128 10.28 -13.47 2.70
C ARG A 128 9.81 -12.07 3.01
N SER A 129 10.09 -11.20 2.06
CA SER A 129 9.92 -9.77 2.18
C SER A 129 8.70 -9.27 1.40
N GLN A 130 7.96 -10.16 0.72
CA GLN A 130 6.70 -9.84 0.08
C GLN A 130 5.50 -10.12 0.98
N TYR A 131 4.61 -9.14 1.10
CA TYR A 131 3.40 -9.22 1.89
C TYR A 131 2.19 -8.81 1.07
N VAL A 132 1.11 -9.57 1.19
CA VAL A 132 -0.21 -9.19 0.71
C VAL A 132 -0.82 -8.24 1.75
N ILE A 133 -1.32 -7.09 1.30
CA ILE A 133 -1.94 -6.10 2.18
C ILE A 133 -3.37 -5.78 1.76
N THR A 134 -4.20 -5.52 2.75
CA THR A 134 -5.48 -4.82 2.59
C THR A 134 -5.35 -3.46 3.25
N VAL A 135 -5.89 -2.42 2.60
CA VAL A 135 -5.88 -1.06 3.13
C VAL A 135 -7.29 -0.52 3.24
N ASN A 136 -7.51 0.38 4.19
CA ASN A 136 -8.76 1.13 4.30
C ASN A 136 -8.79 2.32 3.30
N LYS A 137 -9.87 3.11 3.36
CA LYS A 137 -10.07 4.31 2.53
C LYS A 137 -9.00 5.39 2.72
N THR A 138 -8.30 5.40 3.86
CA THR A 138 -7.21 6.35 4.15
C THR A 138 -5.83 5.81 3.72
N GLY A 139 -5.78 4.61 3.12
CA GLY A 139 -4.54 3.96 2.70
C GLY A 139 -3.75 3.30 3.84
N ALA A 140 -4.31 3.21 5.04
CA ALA A 140 -3.69 2.51 6.17
C ALA A 140 -3.97 1.00 6.09
N ILE A 141 -2.97 0.19 6.41
CA ILE A 141 -3.03 -1.27 6.36
C ILE A 141 -3.99 -1.78 7.44
N THR A 142 -5.05 -2.47 7.03
CA THR A 142 -5.97 -3.18 7.94
C THR A 142 -5.60 -4.65 8.09
N THR A 143 -4.97 -5.23 7.08
CA THR A 143 -4.48 -6.62 7.12
C THR A 143 -3.19 -6.72 6.35
N ILE A 144 -2.22 -7.43 6.90
CA ILE A 144 -0.96 -7.77 6.26
C ILE A 144 -0.69 -9.26 6.45
N ALA A 145 -0.38 -9.97 5.36
CA ALA A 145 -0.07 -11.40 5.39
C ALA A 145 1.19 -11.66 4.57
N GLN A 146 2.10 -12.48 5.10
CA GLN A 146 3.28 -12.89 4.37
C GLN A 146 2.86 -13.73 3.16
N ARG A 147 3.37 -13.41 1.96
CA ARG A 147 2.93 -14.08 0.73
C ARG A 147 3.53 -15.49 0.64
N TYR A 148 2.67 -16.48 0.41
CA TYR A 148 3.10 -17.83 0.06
C TYR A 148 3.43 -17.87 -1.43
N GLN A 149 4.60 -18.38 -1.76
CA GLN A 149 5.00 -18.73 -3.12
C GLN A 149 5.60 -20.13 -3.01
N PRO A 150 4.88 -21.17 -3.47
CA PRO A 150 5.29 -22.58 -3.37
C PRO A 150 6.61 -22.83 -4.08
#